data_AF-A0AAN7LW14-F1
#
_entry.id   AF-A0AAN7LW14-F1
#
_cell.length_a   1.000
_cell.length_b   1.000
_cell.length_c   1.000
_cell.angle_alpha   90.00
_cell.angle_beta   90.00
_cell.angle_gamma   90.00
#
_symmetry.space_group_name_H-M   'P 1'
#
loop_
_entity.id
_entity.type
_entity.pdbx_description
1 polymer ?
#
loop_
_entity_poly.entity_id
_entity_poly.type
_entity_poly.pdbx_seq_one_letter_code
_entity_poly.pdbx_strand_id
1 'polypeptide(L)'
;MLQYLNTDKILTIGSVLGQSIALGYYVRQIDGMVVEFTDINCRMEKTGTFEMERKKLLQLVGKANSNLGDVILKLGLFERSDIAWKNAKYAQIWEFLRDEFELTQRLASLDFKLKFVEPMTFLPILSQEILQIRLP
;
A
#
# COMPACT_ATOMS: atom_id res chain seq x y z
N MET A 1 33.87 5.56 22.14
CA MET A 1 32.94 6.27 23.05
C MET A 1 31.52 6.01 22.57
N LEU A 2 30.90 4.93 23.02
CA LEU A 2 29.47 4.65 22.80
C LEU A 2 28.67 5.69 23.62
N GLN A 3 28.35 6.82 23.02
CA GLN A 3 27.48 7.83 23.63
C GLN A 3 26.14 7.17 24.00
N TYR A 4 25.77 7.31 25.26
CA TYR A 4 24.58 6.74 25.91
C TYR A 4 23.36 6.67 24.98
N LEU A 5 22.85 5.45 24.78
CA LEU A 5 21.57 5.19 24.14
C LEU A 5 20.47 5.74 25.07
N ASN A 6 20.00 6.96 24.82
CA ASN A 6 18.90 7.55 25.58
C ASN A 6 17.54 7.16 24.99
N THR A 7 16.49 7.30 25.79
CA THR A 7 15.12 6.89 25.41
C THR A 7 14.68 7.47 24.08
N ASP A 8 14.95 8.76 23.83
CA ASP A 8 14.57 9.43 22.57
C ASP A 8 15.25 8.84 21.34
N LYS A 9 16.54 8.48 21.45
CA LYS A 9 17.27 7.79 20.38
C LYS A 9 16.68 6.40 20.13
N ILE A 10 16.34 5.65 21.19
CA ILE A 10 15.67 4.34 21.08
C ILE A 10 14.32 4.50 20.37
N LEU A 11 13.52 5.49 20.77
CA LEU A 11 12.21 5.75 20.18
C LEU A 11 12.31 6.18 18.71
N THR A 12 13.31 6.99 18.37
CA THR A 12 13.56 7.41 16.98
C THR A 12 13.92 6.20 16.12
N ILE A 13 14.86 5.36 16.56
CA ILE A 13 15.27 4.15 15.85
C ILE A 13 14.08 3.17 15.74
N GLY A 14 13.39 2.91 16.84
CA GLY A 14 12.23 2.01 16.88
C GLY A 14 11.08 2.46 15.99
N SER A 15 10.85 3.78 15.91
CA SER A 15 9.86 4.36 14.99
C SER A 15 10.20 4.09 13.52
N VAL A 16 11.44 4.32 13.11
CA VAL A 16 11.88 4.06 11.71
C VAL A 16 11.83 2.57 11.39
N LEU A 17 12.21 1.70 12.33
CA LEU A 17 12.09 0.24 12.17
C LEU A 17 10.63 -0.20 12.03
N GLY A 18 9.74 0.31 12.88
CA GLY A 18 8.31 0.06 12.81
C GLY A 18 7.71 0.51 11.48
N GLN A 19 8.11 1.69 10.99
CA GLN A 19 7.76 2.19 9.66
C GLN A 19 8.25 1.22 8.56
N SER A 20 9.51 0.78 8.61
CA SER A 20 10.05 -0.15 7.60
C SER A 20 9.26 -1.47 7.50
N ILE A 21 8.88 -2.03 8.65
CA ILE A 21 8.08 -3.26 8.73
C ILE A 21 6.65 -3.02 8.21
N ALA A 22 6.01 -1.94 8.65
CA ALA A 22 4.66 -1.57 8.21
C ALA A 22 4.61 -1.36 6.69
N LEU A 23 5.60 -0.64 6.14
CA LEU A 23 5.72 -0.42 4.71
C LEU A 23 5.90 -1.74 3.95
N GLY A 24 6.69 -2.67 4.49
CA GLY A 24 6.86 -4.00 3.90
C GLY A 24 5.57 -4.82 3.90
N TYR A 25 4.77 -4.71 4.95
CA TYR A 25 3.44 -5.34 5.00
C TYR A 25 2.51 -4.76 3.92
N TYR A 26 2.43 -3.44 3.81
CA TYR A 26 1.54 -2.78 2.84
C TYR A 26 1.93 -3.02 1.39
N VAL A 27 3.23 -2.99 1.08
CA VAL A 27 3.73 -3.33 -0.27
C VAL A 27 3.29 -4.75 -0.65
N ARG A 28 3.45 -5.74 0.25
CA ARG A 28 2.99 -7.12 -0.02
C ARG A 28 1.49 -7.23 -0.24
N GLN A 29 0.69 -6.48 0.52
CA GLN A 29 -0.77 -6.48 0.34
C GLN A 29 -1.16 -5.93 -1.04
N ILE A 30 -0.58 -4.80 -1.44
CA ILE A 30 -0.86 -4.19 -2.74
C ILE A 30 -0.33 -5.03 -3.89
N ASP A 31 0.85 -5.64 -3.75
CA ASP A 31 1.39 -6.56 -4.76
C ASP A 31 0.48 -7.77 -5.00
N GLY A 32 -0.07 -8.35 -3.93
CA GLY A 32 -1.05 -9.43 -4.05
C GLY A 32 -2.30 -9.00 -4.82
N MET A 33 -2.80 -7.78 -4.56
CA MET A 33 -3.94 -7.22 -5.27
C MET A 33 -3.63 -6.98 -6.76
N VAL A 34 -2.48 -6.39 -7.08
CA VAL A 34 -2.06 -6.18 -8.48
C VAL A 34 -2.00 -7.51 -9.22
N VAL A 35 -1.39 -8.55 -8.63
CA VAL A 35 -1.31 -9.88 -9.25
C VAL A 35 -2.70 -10.47 -9.51
N GLU A 36 -3.61 -10.39 -8.53
CA GLU A 36 -4.96 -10.93 -8.65
C GLU A 36 -5.77 -10.22 -9.75
N PHE A 37 -5.71 -8.89 -9.81
CA PHE A 37 -6.40 -8.12 -10.86
C PHE A 37 -5.75 -8.29 -12.23
N THR A 38 -4.43 -8.39 -12.32
CA THR A 38 -3.73 -8.67 -13.58
C THR A 38 -4.11 -10.05 -14.14
N ASP A 39 -4.19 -11.08 -13.31
CA ASP A 39 -4.63 -12.42 -13.72
C ASP A 39 -6.07 -12.41 -14.25
N ILE A 40 -6.96 -11.72 -13.55
CA ILE A 40 -8.35 -11.51 -13.99
C ILE A 40 -8.41 -10.80 -15.36
N ASN A 41 -7.68 -9.70 -15.52
CA ASN A 41 -7.66 -8.94 -16.76
C ASN A 41 -7.06 -9.75 -17.91
N CYS A 42 -6.01 -10.55 -17.65
CA CYS A 42 -5.42 -11.42 -18.66
C CYS A 42 -6.37 -12.51 -19.14
N ARG A 43 -7.18 -13.09 -18.23
CA ARG A 43 -8.25 -14.02 -18.65
C ARG A 43 -9.28 -13.31 -19.52
N MET A 44 -9.75 -12.15 -19.07
CA MET A 44 -10.74 -11.35 -19.79
C MET A 44 -10.25 -10.92 -21.18
N GLU A 45 -8.97 -10.53 -21.31
CA GLU A 45 -8.32 -10.20 -22.58
C GLU A 45 -8.35 -11.38 -23.56
N LYS A 46 -8.10 -12.60 -23.06
CA LYS A 46 -8.05 -13.81 -23.89
C LYS A 46 -9.43 -14.32 -24.30
N THR A 47 -10.41 -14.29 -23.39
CA THR A 47 -11.73 -14.88 -23.63
C THR A 47 -12.75 -13.88 -24.14
N GLY A 48 -12.52 -12.58 -23.92
CA GLY A 48 -13.53 -11.53 -24.13
C GLY A 48 -14.71 -11.59 -23.14
N THR A 49 -14.64 -12.48 -22.14
CA THR A 49 -15.69 -12.73 -21.15
C THR A 49 -15.19 -12.51 -19.73
N PHE A 50 -16.07 -12.06 -18.85
CA PHE A 50 -15.78 -11.96 -17.42
C PHE A 50 -16.49 -13.09 -16.67
N GLU A 51 -15.73 -14.16 -16.39
CA GLU A 51 -16.25 -15.37 -15.75
C GLU A 51 -15.97 -15.36 -14.24
N MET A 52 -16.82 -14.67 -13.48
CA MET A 52 -16.81 -14.70 -12.01
C MET A 52 -18.21 -14.49 -11.45
N GLU A 53 -18.54 -15.21 -10.37
CA GLU A 53 -19.78 -14.96 -9.62
C GLU A 53 -19.82 -13.53 -9.06
N ARG A 54 -20.96 -12.85 -9.21
CA ARG A 54 -21.18 -11.49 -8.68
C ARG A 54 -20.75 -11.35 -7.22
N LYS A 55 -21.09 -12.32 -6.38
CA LYS A 55 -20.73 -12.30 -4.94
C LYS A 55 -19.21 -12.29 -4.74
N LYS A 56 -18.48 -13.12 -5.49
CA LYS A 56 -17.02 -13.18 -5.43
C LYS A 56 -16.39 -11.88 -5.94
N LEU A 57 -16.96 -11.30 -7.01
CA LEU A 57 -16.51 -10.01 -7.51
C LEU A 57 -16.67 -8.90 -6.45
N LEU A 58 -17.85 -8.78 -5.83
CA LEU A 58 -18.09 -7.76 -4.82
C LEU A 58 -17.21 -7.94 -3.60
N GLN A 59 -16.94 -9.17 -3.18
CA GLN A 59 -15.98 -9.47 -2.10
C GLN A 59 -14.55 -9.08 -2.47
N LEU A 60 -14.13 -9.36 -3.70
CA LEU A 60 -12.81 -8.99 -4.21
C LEU A 60 -12.63 -7.46 -4.23
N VAL A 61 -13.57 -6.74 -4.83
CA VAL A 61 -13.57 -5.27 -4.87
C VAL A 61 -13.63 -4.69 -3.46
N GLY A 62 -14.52 -5.20 -2.60
CA GLY A 62 -14.63 -4.74 -1.21
C GLY A 62 -13.33 -4.92 -0.43
N LYS A 63 -12.70 -6.10 -0.53
CA LYS A 63 -11.40 -6.39 0.08
C LYS A 63 -10.31 -5.44 -0.45
N ALA A 64 -10.27 -5.21 -1.76
CA ALA A 64 -9.34 -4.27 -2.36
C ALA A 64 -9.54 -2.84 -1.83
N ASN A 65 -10.78 -2.35 -1.82
CA ASN A 65 -11.09 -1.00 -1.32
C ASN A 65 -10.78 -0.84 0.17
N SER A 66 -11.07 -1.84 1.00
CA SER A 66 -10.68 -1.83 2.42
C SER A 66 -9.16 -1.77 2.60
N ASN A 67 -8.41 -2.55 1.83
CA ASN A 67 -6.95 -2.53 1.85
C ASN A 67 -6.38 -1.17 1.41
N LEU A 68 -6.93 -0.56 0.35
CA LEU A 68 -6.55 0.78 -0.09
C LEU A 68 -6.80 1.81 1.02
N GLY A 69 -7.98 1.77 1.65
CA GLY A 69 -8.33 2.64 2.78
C GLY A 69 -7.37 2.48 3.96
N ASP A 70 -7.03 1.24 4.32
CA ASP A 70 -6.08 0.93 5.40
C ASP A 70 -4.67 1.44 5.12
N VAL A 71 -4.22 1.39 3.86
CA VAL A 71 -2.92 1.95 3.45
C VAL A 71 -2.95 3.46 3.55
N ILE A 72 -3.96 4.11 2.97
CA ILE A 72 -4.10 5.57 2.92
C ILE A 72 -4.15 6.17 4.33
N LEU A 73 -4.98 5.62 5.22
CA LEU A 73 -5.10 6.10 6.61
C LEU A 73 -3.79 5.98 7.39
N LYS A 74 -2.91 5.05 7.01
CA LYS A 74 -1.63 4.82 7.66
C LYS A 74 -0.45 5.49 6.96
N LEU A 75 -0.66 6.20 5.86
CA LEU A 75 0.40 7.01 5.22
C LEU A 75 0.94 8.10 6.16
N GLY A 76 0.07 8.67 7.02
CA GLY A 76 0.48 9.62 8.06
C GLY A 76 1.44 9.04 9.10
N LEU A 77 1.53 7.70 9.24
CA LEU A 77 2.50 7.05 10.13
C LEU A 77 3.94 7.16 9.63
N PHE A 78 4.17 7.54 8.37
CA PHE A 78 5.50 7.70 7.78
C PHE A 78 6.04 9.12 7.89
N GLU A 79 5.28 10.02 8.51
CA GLU A 79 5.77 11.36 8.84
C GLU A 79 6.85 11.31 9.94
N ARG A 80 7.62 12.39 10.02
CA ARG A 80 8.66 12.53 11.04
C ARG A 80 8.00 12.64 12.42
N SER A 81 8.55 11.92 13.41
CA SER A 81 8.06 11.96 14.80
C SER A 81 8.38 13.29 15.49
N ASP A 82 7.59 13.68 16.49
CA ASP A 82 7.80 14.91 17.27
C ASP A 82 9.21 15.03 17.87
N ILE A 83 9.79 13.90 18.27
CA ILE A 83 11.13 13.81 18.84
C ILE A 83 12.18 14.18 17.79
N ALA A 84 12.03 13.65 16.57
CA ALA A 84 12.92 13.96 15.45
C ALA A 84 12.68 15.37 14.88
N TRP A 85 11.48 15.94 15.03
CA TRP A 85 11.20 17.33 14.68
C TRP A 85 11.89 18.34 15.59
N LYS A 86 11.94 18.07 16.91
CA LYS A 86 12.40 19.05 17.91
C LYS A 86 13.92 19.04 18.13
N ASN A 87 14.65 18.05 17.64
CA ASN A 87 16.08 17.91 17.91
C ASN A 87 16.88 17.52 16.66
N ALA A 88 17.81 18.38 16.25
CA ALA A 88 18.65 18.19 15.07
C ALA A 88 19.48 16.89 15.09
N LYS A 89 19.85 16.36 16.27
CA LYS A 89 20.58 15.09 16.36
C LYS A 89 19.70 13.89 16.02
N TYR A 90 18.45 13.89 16.48
CA TYR A 90 17.51 12.81 16.17
C TYR A 90 16.95 12.94 14.75
N ALA A 91 16.84 14.17 14.24
CA ALA A 91 16.57 14.46 12.84
C ALA A 91 17.54 13.74 11.90
N GLN A 92 18.85 13.86 12.15
CA GLN A 92 19.90 13.20 11.34
C GLN A 92 19.83 11.67 11.41
N ILE A 93 19.59 11.10 12.60
CA ILE A 93 19.43 9.65 12.76
C ILE A 93 18.21 9.14 11.99
N TRP A 94 17.10 9.89 12.06
CA TRP A 94 15.87 9.56 11.36
C TRP A 94 16.06 9.60 9.83
N GLU A 95 16.70 10.65 9.31
CA GLU A 95 17.00 10.79 7.87
C GLU A 95 17.92 9.65 7.39
N PHE A 96 19.04 9.44 8.10
CA PHE A 96 19.98 8.37 7.78
C PHE A 96 19.30 7.00 7.71
N LEU A 97 18.54 6.62 8.75
CA LEU A 97 17.87 5.32 8.77
C LEU A 97 16.76 5.21 7.71
N ARG A 98 16.07 6.31 7.40
CA ARG A 98 15.06 6.33 6.34
C ARG A 98 15.66 6.02 4.98
N ASP A 99 16.86 6.54 4.72
CA ASP A 99 17.61 6.29 3.50
C ASP A 99 18.16 4.85 3.48
N GLU A 100 18.76 4.39 4.58
CA GLU A 100 19.27 3.00 4.70
C GLU A 100 18.19 1.94 4.50
N PHE A 101 16.95 2.19 4.95
CA PHE A 101 15.80 1.29 4.74
C PHE A 101 15.00 1.60 3.46
N GLU A 102 15.49 2.54 2.65
CA GLU A 102 14.88 2.98 1.39
C GLU A 102 13.41 3.41 1.54
N LEU A 103 13.01 3.92 2.71
CA LEU A 103 11.59 4.14 3.02
C LEU A 103 10.96 5.17 2.08
N THR A 104 11.70 6.19 1.66
CA THR A 104 11.23 7.19 0.71
C THR A 104 10.92 6.55 -0.65
N GLN A 105 11.83 5.74 -1.18
CA GLN A 105 11.66 5.06 -2.46
C GLN A 105 10.54 4.02 -2.39
N ARG A 106 10.49 3.22 -1.32
CA ARG A 106 9.45 2.19 -1.12
C ARG A 106 8.06 2.82 -0.93
N LEU A 107 7.97 3.96 -0.26
CA LEU A 107 6.72 4.72 -0.12
C LEU A 107 6.26 5.29 -1.47
N ALA A 108 7.17 5.85 -2.26
CA ALA A 108 6.87 6.32 -3.62
C ALA A 108 6.43 5.18 -4.54
N SER A 109 7.08 4.00 -4.44
CA SER A 109 6.68 2.80 -5.17
C SER A 109 5.28 2.33 -4.77
N LEU A 110 4.98 2.35 -3.46
CA LEU A 110 3.64 2.03 -2.95
C LEU A 110 2.60 3.02 -3.49
N ASP A 111 2.84 4.33 -3.40
CA ASP A 111 1.95 5.36 -3.93
C ASP A 111 1.66 5.18 -5.43
N PHE A 112 2.70 4.87 -6.22
CA PHE A 112 2.54 4.56 -7.64
C PHE A 112 1.65 3.32 -7.87
N LYS A 113 1.84 2.24 -7.11
CA LYS A 113 1.01 1.03 -7.22
C LYS A 113 -0.44 1.29 -6.81
N LEU A 114 -0.67 2.09 -5.78
CA LEU A 114 -2.04 2.44 -5.33
C LEU A 114 -2.84 3.11 -6.46
N LYS A 115 -2.21 4.05 -7.19
CA LYS A 115 -2.82 4.72 -8.35
C LYS A 115 -3.19 3.77 -9.48
N PHE A 116 -2.53 2.62 -9.58
CA PHE A 116 -2.82 1.60 -10.59
C PHE A 116 -3.93 0.64 -10.15
N VAL A 117 -4.01 0.32 -8.86
CA VAL A 117 -5.05 -0.58 -8.34
C VAL A 117 -6.41 0.10 -8.27
N GLU A 118 -6.45 1.41 -8.01
CA GLU A 118 -7.71 2.16 -7.89
C GLU A 118 -8.62 1.97 -9.14
N PRO A 119 -8.17 2.14 -10.39
CA PRO A 119 -8.99 1.84 -11.58
C PRO A 119 -9.38 0.36 -11.73
N MET A 120 -8.53 -0.57 -11.25
CA MET A 120 -8.76 -2.02 -11.41
C MET A 120 -9.94 -2.54 -10.59
N THR A 121 -10.32 -1.85 -9.51
CA THR A 121 -11.49 -2.25 -8.70
C THR A 121 -12.81 -1.88 -9.39
N PHE A 122 -12.81 -0.92 -10.32
CA PHE A 122 -14.02 -0.45 -11.02
C PHE A 122 -14.31 -1.19 -12.32
N LEU A 123 -13.29 -1.54 -13.11
CA LEU A 123 -13.47 -2.17 -14.43
C LEU A 123 -14.30 -3.46 -14.42
N PRO A 124 -14.09 -4.40 -13.47
CA PRO A 124 -14.89 -5.63 -13.43
C PRO A 124 -16.37 -5.37 -13.13
N ILE A 125 -16.69 -4.39 -12.29
CA ILE A 125 -18.08 -4.01 -11.98
C ILE A 125 -18.77 -3.49 -13.23
N LEU A 126 -18.11 -2.58 -13.96
CA LEU A 126 -18.64 -2.05 -15.22
C LEU A 126 -18.84 -3.15 -16.26
N SER A 127 -17.90 -4.10 -16.38
CA SER A 127 -18.04 -5.23 -17.30
C SER A 127 -19.26 -6.09 -16.97
N GLN A 128 -19.53 -6.34 -15.69
CA GLN A 128 -20.68 -7.13 -15.27
C GLN A 128 -22.00 -6.37 -15.48
N GLU A 129 -22.06 -5.06 -15.25
CA GLU A 129 -23.27 -4.26 -15.50
C GLU A 129 -23.58 -4.11 -17.00
N ILE A 130 -22.57 -3.88 -17.84
CA ILE A 130 -22.74 -3.82 -19.30
C ILE A 130 -23.26 -5.15 -19.86
N LEU A 131 -22.78 -6.28 -19.32
CA LEU A 131 -23.28 -7.61 -19.68
C LEU A 131 -24.74 -7.82 -19.28
N GLN A 132 -25.23 -7.19 -18.20
CA GLN A 132 -26.63 -7.27 -17.79
C GLN A 132 -27.55 -6.40 -18.67
N ILE A 133 -27.05 -5.28 -19.21
CA ILE A 133 -27.82 -4.43 -20.15
C ILE A 133 -27.96 -5.11 -21.53
N ARG A 134 -27.07 -6.04 -21.87
CA ARG A 134 -27.08 -6.78 -23.15
C ARG A 134 -27.86 -8.09 -23.16
N LEU A 135 -28.47 -8.48 -22.04
CA LEU A 135 -29.32 -9.67 -21.99
C LEU A 135 -30.81 -9.24 -22.01
N PRO A 136 -31.60 -9.66 -23.02
CA PRO A 136 -33.05 -9.41 -23.08
C PRO A 136 -33.82 -10.21 -22.03
#